data_AF-A0A1Q7C2C3-F1
#
_entry.id   AF-A0A1Q7C2C3-F1
#
_cell.length_a   1.000
_cell.length_b   1.000
_cell.length_c   1.000
_cell.angle_alpha   90.00
_cell.angle_beta   90.00
_cell.angle_gamma   90.00
#
_symmetry.space_group_name_H-M   'P 1'
#
loop_
_entity.id
_entity.type
_entity.pdbx_description
1 polymer ?
#
loop_
_entity_poly.entity_id
_entity_poly.type
_entity_poly.pdbx_seq_one_letter_code
_entity_poly.pdbx_strand_id
1 'polypeptide(L)'
;MSSTTVAGPEFLRRRIQEQRELPSPDARRQLREACGLSVNDLAQSVGVTPAAVRQWERGERAPRGELRRRYVEALRVLKEATAS
;
A
#
# COMPACT_ATOMS: atom_id res chain seq x y z
N MET A 1 -20.71 -34.00 9.14
CA MET A 1 -19.26 -33.75 9.37
C MET A 1 -18.82 -32.73 8.35
N SER A 2 -18.62 -31.49 8.77
CA SER A 2 -18.44 -30.35 7.89
C SER A 2 -17.07 -30.38 7.22
N SER A 3 -17.06 -30.31 5.90
CA SER A 3 -15.89 -30.18 5.06
C SER A 3 -15.18 -28.85 5.36
N THR A 4 -14.02 -28.92 6.01
CA THR A 4 -13.10 -27.78 6.10
C THR A 4 -12.43 -27.64 4.73
N THR A 5 -12.92 -26.74 3.90
CA THR A 5 -12.23 -26.31 2.68
C THR A 5 -10.86 -25.74 3.07
N VAL A 6 -9.81 -26.53 2.87
CA VAL A 6 -8.43 -26.02 2.83
C VAL A 6 -8.37 -24.98 1.71
N ALA A 7 -7.97 -23.76 2.05
CA ALA A 7 -7.83 -22.67 1.10
C ALA A 7 -6.87 -23.12 -0.03
N GLY A 8 -7.44 -23.41 -1.21
CA GLY A 8 -6.70 -23.91 -2.37
C GLY A 8 -5.69 -22.89 -2.92
N PRO A 9 -5.05 -23.19 -4.05
CA PRO A 9 -4.03 -22.32 -4.66
C PRO A 9 -4.48 -20.88 -4.95
N GLU A 10 -5.80 -20.62 -5.01
CA GLU A 10 -6.40 -19.29 -5.06
C GLU A 10 -5.94 -18.36 -3.93
N PHE A 11 -5.73 -18.89 -2.73
CA PHE A 11 -5.21 -18.10 -1.61
C PHE A 11 -3.79 -17.58 -1.88
N LEU A 12 -2.92 -18.41 -2.45
CA LEU A 12 -1.56 -18.02 -2.79
C LEU A 12 -1.56 -16.99 -3.93
N ARG A 13 -2.39 -17.19 -4.95
CA ARG A 13 -2.57 -16.23 -6.06
C ARG A 13 -2.98 -14.86 -5.53
N ARG A 14 -4.01 -14.81 -4.68
CA ARG A 14 -4.47 -13.59 -4.03
C ARG A 14 -3.36 -12.92 -3.23
N ARG A 15 -2.64 -13.66 -2.39
CA ARG A 15 -1.51 -13.13 -1.59
C ARG A 15 -0.41 -12.54 -2.47
N ILE A 16 -0.02 -13.24 -3.53
CA ILE A 16 1.02 -12.77 -4.47
C ILE A 16 0.54 -11.49 -5.17
N GLN A 17 -0.70 -11.45 -5.63
CA GLN A 17 -1.27 -10.24 -6.23
C GLN A 17 -1.30 -9.09 -5.22
N GLU A 18 -1.72 -9.36 -3.98
CA GLU A 18 -1.67 -8.40 -2.87
C GLU A 18 -0.22 -7.97 -2.52
N GLN A 19 0.81 -8.77 -2.79
CA GLN A 19 2.18 -8.30 -2.62
C GLN A 19 2.67 -7.45 -3.81
N ARG A 20 2.19 -7.74 -5.03
CA ARG A 20 2.64 -7.08 -6.26
C ARG A 20 2.03 -5.70 -6.51
N GLU A 21 0.84 -5.41 -6.01
CA GLU A 21 0.20 -4.10 -6.27
C GLU A 21 0.87 -2.94 -5.53
N LEU A 22 1.65 -3.22 -4.48
CA LEU A 22 2.39 -2.18 -3.77
C LEU A 22 3.76 -1.99 -4.43
N PRO A 23 4.13 -0.76 -4.82
CA PRO A 23 5.50 -0.44 -5.23
C PRO A 23 6.50 -0.79 -4.12
N SER A 24 7.79 -0.85 -4.48
CA SER A 24 8.86 -0.97 -3.48
C SER A 24 8.78 0.16 -2.45
N PRO A 25 9.24 -0.04 -1.21
CA PRO A 25 9.17 0.99 -0.17
C PRO A 25 9.78 2.33 -0.60
N ASP A 26 10.92 2.28 -1.29
CA ASP A 26 11.61 3.45 -1.84
C ASP A 26 10.78 4.18 -2.91
N ALA A 27 10.16 3.44 -3.84
CA ALA A 27 9.30 4.03 -4.86
C ALA A 27 8.07 4.76 -4.27
N ARG A 28 7.55 4.30 -3.12
CA ARG A 28 6.43 4.98 -2.44
C ARG A 28 6.85 6.37 -1.96
N ARG A 29 8.03 6.44 -1.35
CA ARG A 29 8.63 7.70 -0.88
C ARG A 29 8.88 8.64 -2.05
N GLN A 30 9.47 8.13 -3.13
CA GLN A 30 9.76 8.91 -4.33
C GLN A 30 8.49 9.50 -4.96
N LEU A 31 7.42 8.69 -5.10
CA LEU A 31 6.13 9.17 -5.61
C LEU A 31 5.57 10.32 -4.75
N ARG A 32 5.63 10.18 -3.43
CA ARG A 32 5.17 11.22 -2.51
C ARG A 32 6.00 12.50 -2.64
N GLU A 33 7.33 12.38 -2.65
CA GLU A 33 8.25 13.51 -2.73
C GLU A 33 8.17 14.23 -4.09
N ALA A 34 8.01 13.48 -5.19
CA ALA A 34 7.84 14.03 -6.53
C ALA A 34 6.58 14.90 -6.66
N CYS A 35 5.52 14.58 -5.90
CA CYS A 35 4.31 15.41 -5.81
C CYS A 35 4.42 16.55 -4.77
N GLY A 36 5.58 16.76 -4.14
CA GLY A 36 5.77 17.79 -3.11
C GLY A 36 4.99 17.53 -1.81
N LEU A 37 4.48 16.32 -1.60
CA LEU A 37 3.64 16.01 -0.44
C LEU A 37 4.47 15.62 0.78
N SER A 38 4.04 16.11 1.94
CA SER A 38 4.59 15.67 3.21
C SER A 38 4.05 14.28 3.58
N VAL A 39 4.74 13.61 4.50
CA VAL A 39 4.23 12.38 5.12
C VAL A 39 2.87 12.61 5.79
N ASN A 40 2.62 13.81 6.30
CA ASN A 40 1.37 14.14 6.98
C ASN A 40 0.19 14.19 5.98
N ASP A 41 0.41 14.78 4.80
CA ASP A 41 -0.64 14.87 3.76
C ASP A 41 -1.06 13.47 3.28
N LEU A 42 -0.07 12.60 3.04
CA LEU A 42 -0.34 11.22 2.66
C LEU A 42 -0.99 10.42 3.79
N ALA A 43 -0.62 10.68 5.05
CA ALA A 43 -1.23 10.02 6.20
C ALA A 43 -2.70 10.42 6.36
N GLN A 44 -3.00 11.71 6.19
CA GLN A 44 -4.35 12.26 6.29
C GLN A 44 -5.26 11.71 5.19
N SER A 45 -4.79 11.62 3.95
CA SER A 45 -5.60 11.09 2.84
C SER A 45 -5.96 9.61 3.03
N VAL A 46 -5.08 8.84 3.66
CA VAL A 46 -5.27 7.40 3.90
C VAL A 46 -6.03 7.13 5.21
N GLY A 47 -6.02 8.09 6.15
CA GLY A 47 -6.63 7.99 7.47
C GLY A 47 -5.77 7.24 8.49
N VAL A 48 -4.45 7.47 8.46
CA VAL A 48 -3.48 6.85 9.37
C VAL A 48 -2.55 7.89 10.01
N THR A 49 -1.67 7.44 10.90
CA THR A 49 -0.66 8.32 11.48
C THR A 49 0.53 8.51 10.53
N PRO A 50 1.24 9.66 10.60
CA PRO A 50 2.48 9.86 9.84
C PRO A 50 3.56 8.82 10.15
N ALA A 51 3.55 8.27 11.37
CA ALA A 51 4.46 7.20 11.77
C ALA A 51 4.19 5.89 10.99
N ALA A 52 2.92 5.57 10.73
CA ALA A 52 2.57 4.40 9.91
C ALA A 52 3.09 4.54 8.48
N VAL A 53 2.92 5.71 7.87
CA VAL A 53 3.44 5.99 6.51
C VAL A 53 4.96 5.85 6.47
N ARG A 54 5.70 6.40 7.45
CA ARG A 54 7.16 6.22 7.54
C ARG A 54 7.57 4.75 7.61
N GLN A 55 6.88 3.95 8.42
CA GLN A 55 7.15 2.51 8.53
C GLN A 55 6.88 1.76 7.23
N TRP A 56 5.88 2.20 6.46
CA TRP A 56 5.56 1.60 5.16
C TRP A 56 6.55 1.99 4.06
N GLU A 57 7.02 3.23 4.07
CA GLU A 57 8.04 3.73 3.14
C GLU A 57 9.44 3.16 3.44
N ARG A 58 9.72 2.81 4.70
CA ARG A 58 10.94 2.09 5.08
C ARG A 58 10.86 0.58 4.89
N GLY A 59 9.68 0.05 4.62
CA GLY A 59 9.44 -1.39 4.52
C GLY A 59 9.46 -2.13 5.87
N GLU A 60 9.53 -1.41 6.99
CA GLU A 60 9.48 -1.98 8.36
C GLU A 60 8.13 -2.65 8.64
N ARG A 61 7.06 -2.14 8.03
CA ARG A 61 5.73 -2.76 8.02
C ARG A 61 5.07 -2.60 6.67
N ALA A 62 4.10 -3.46 6.39
CA ALA A 62 3.20 -3.31 5.24
C ALA A 62 1.77 -3.01 5.71
N PRO A 63 1.02 -2.14 5.02
CA PRO A 63 -0.40 -1.98 5.28
C PRO A 63 -1.14 -3.29 4.95
N ARG A 64 -2.25 -3.54 5.64
CA ARG A 64 -3.09 -4.73 5.45
C ARG A 64 -4.57 -4.33 5.33
N GLY A 65 -5.38 -5.23 4.77
CA GLY A 65 -6.83 -5.05 4.69
C GLY A 65 -7.23 -3.75 3.97
N GLU A 66 -8.18 -3.03 4.56
CA GLU A 66 -8.70 -1.76 4.03
C GLU A 66 -7.62 -0.67 3.91
N LEU A 67 -6.74 -0.56 4.91
CA LEU A 67 -5.65 0.44 4.88
C LEU A 67 -4.73 0.24 3.68
N ARG A 68 -4.50 -1.02 3.29
CA ARG A 68 -3.73 -1.34 2.09
C ARG A 68 -4.42 -0.85 0.83
N ARG A 69 -5.73 -1.05 0.71
CA ARG A 69 -6.51 -0.59 -0.45
C ARG A 69 -6.44 0.92 -0.59
N ARG A 70 -6.73 1.65 0.50
CA ARG A 70 -6.64 3.12 0.54
C ARG A 70 -5.25 3.63 0.20
N TYR A 71 -4.22 2.98 0.73
CA TYR A 71 -2.84 3.37 0.47
C TYR A 71 -2.41 3.09 -0.99
N VAL A 72 -2.78 1.93 -1.56
CA VAL A 72 -2.54 1.63 -2.98
C VAL A 72 -3.23 2.66 -3.87
N GLU A 73 -4.48 3.03 -3.56
CA GLU A 73 -5.21 4.02 -4.32
C GLU A 73 -4.57 5.41 -4.24
N ALA A 74 -4.17 5.84 -3.04
CA ALA A 74 -3.40 7.08 -2.88
C ALA A 74 -2.12 7.06 -3.73
N LEU A 75 -1.36 5.96 -3.72
CA LEU A 75 -0.14 5.82 -4.55
C LEU A 75 -0.42 5.83 -6.06
N ARG A 76 -1.57 5.32 -6.52
CA ARG A 76 -1.96 5.40 -7.94
C ARG A 76 -2.18 6.85 -8.36
N VAL A 77 -2.93 7.61 -7.56
CA VAL A 77 -3.15 9.04 -7.80
C VAL A 77 -1.82 9.81 -7.88
N LEU A 78 -0.89 9.52 -6.96
CA LEU A 78 0.45 10.13 -7.02
C LEU A 78 1.19 9.76 -8.30
N LYS A 79 1.16 8.48 -8.69
CA LYS A 79 1.82 8.01 -9.90
C LYS A 79 1.27 8.69 -11.16
N GLU A 80 -0.04 8.85 -11.25
CA GLU A 80 -0.71 9.55 -12.36
C GLU A 80 -0.31 11.03 -12.40
N ALA A 81 -0.21 11.69 -11.25
CA ALA A 81 0.25 13.07 -11.15
C ALA A 81 1.73 13.26 -11.56
N THR A 82 2.58 12.27 -11.30
CA THR A 82 4.01 12.31 -11.72
C THR A 82 4.24 11.92 -13.17
N ALA A 83 3.27 11.27 -13.82
CA ALA A 83 3.34 10.84 -15.21
C ALA A 83 2.81 11.88 -16.21
N SER A 84 2.28 12.99 -15.68
CA SER A 84 1.76 14.15 -16.43
C SER A 84 2.80 15.28 -16.44
#